data_AF-A0A955ZEI2-F1
#
_entry.id   AF-A0A955ZEI2-F1
#
_cell.length_a   1.000
_cell.length_b   1.000
_cell.length_c   1.000
_cell.angle_alpha   90.00
_cell.angle_beta   90.00
_cell.angle_gamma   90.00
#
_symmetry.space_group_name_H-M   'P 1'
#
loop_
_entity.id
_entity.type
_entity.pdbx_description
1 polymer ?
#
loop_
_entity_poly.entity_id
_entity_poly.type
_entity_poly.pdbx_seq_one_letter_code
_entity_poly.pdbx_strand_id
1 'polypeptide(L)'
;SDQGALVRFVMPGGPADKAGLRNDDVILKFEGETVQGPEKLRWLASLAGVGKTVKLEVMRGKRKMELSVMLGELPDQPSAAAPDAEEEEPDSPFGPP
;
A
#
# COMPACT_ATOMS: atom_id res chain seq x y z
N SER A 1 -21.24 17.47 3.25
CA SER A 1 -19.92 17.86 2.72
C SER A 1 -18.90 16.92 3.32
N ASP A 2 -18.83 15.72 2.78
CA ASP A 2 -18.04 14.63 3.36
C ASP A 2 -16.57 14.88 3.04
N GLN A 3 -15.87 15.49 4.01
CA GLN A 3 -14.45 15.78 3.92
C GLN A 3 -13.68 14.46 4.07
N GLY A 4 -13.34 13.85 2.94
CA GLY A 4 -12.50 12.66 2.91
C GLY A 4 -13.03 11.54 2.03
N ALA A 5 -12.20 10.53 1.82
CA ALA A 5 -12.60 9.29 1.18
C ALA A 5 -12.94 8.25 2.25
N LEU A 6 -14.22 7.88 2.36
CA LEU A 6 -14.64 6.78 3.24
C LEU A 6 -14.23 5.44 2.63
N VAL A 7 -13.50 4.64 3.40
CA VAL A 7 -13.05 3.31 3.01
C VAL A 7 -14.15 2.31 3.34
N ARG A 8 -14.94 1.94 2.33
CA ARG A 8 -16.00 0.92 2.49
C ARG A 8 -15.44 -0.50 2.54
N PHE A 9 -14.42 -0.76 1.73
CA PHE A 9 -13.82 -2.07 1.57
C PHE A 9 -12.32 -1.96 1.39
N VAL A 10 -11.58 -2.77 2.15
CA VAL A 10 -10.14 -2.97 1.98
C VAL A 10 -9.93 -4.38 1.44
N MET A 11 -9.18 -4.49 0.35
CA MET A 11 -8.85 -5.77 -0.24
C MET A 11 -7.85 -6.51 0.67
N PRO A 12 -8.20 -7.70 1.21
CA PRO A 12 -7.30 -8.45 2.08
C PRO A 12 -6.04 -8.89 1.32
N GLY A 13 -4.87 -8.70 1.92
CA GLY A 13 -3.57 -8.94 1.27
C GLY A 13 -3.14 -7.86 0.26
N GLY A 14 -3.97 -6.84 0.02
CA GLY A 14 -3.67 -5.71 -0.84
C GLY A 14 -2.75 -4.68 -0.16
N PRO A 15 -2.28 -3.68 -0.92
CA PRO A 15 -1.39 -2.62 -0.41
C PRO A 15 -1.98 -1.85 0.76
N ALA A 16 -3.28 -1.54 0.72
CA ALA A 16 -3.99 -0.86 1.78
C ALA A 16 -4.07 -1.70 3.08
N ASP A 17 -4.38 -3.00 2.95
CA ASP A 17 -4.45 -3.93 4.08
C ASP A 17 -3.09 -4.13 4.74
N LYS A 18 -2.04 -4.34 3.93
CA LYS A 18 -0.65 -4.42 4.41
C LYS A 18 -0.18 -3.16 5.13
N ALA A 19 -0.75 -2.00 4.78
CA ALA A 19 -0.48 -0.74 5.44
C ALA A 19 -1.34 -0.49 6.69
N GLY A 20 -2.27 -1.39 7.02
CA GLY A 20 -3.12 -1.29 8.21
C GLY A 20 -4.34 -0.39 8.05
N LEU A 21 -4.75 -0.07 6.82
CA LEU A 21 -6.08 0.51 6.55
C LEU A 21 -7.16 -0.48 6.93
N ARG A 22 -8.27 0.05 7.42
CA ARG A 22 -9.45 -0.73 7.78
C ARG A 22 -10.68 -0.15 7.13
N ASN A 23 -11.69 -1.00 6.99
CA ASN A 23 -13.05 -0.56 6.70
C ASN A 23 -13.47 0.49 7.74
N ASP A 24 -14.30 1.45 7.30
CA ASP A 24 -14.75 2.60 8.09
C ASP A 24 -13.66 3.66 8.39
N ASP A 25 -12.45 3.52 7.85
CA ASP A 25 -11.47 4.62 7.88
C ASP A 25 -11.89 5.74 6.92
N VAL A 26 -11.66 6.98 7.33
CA VAL A 26 -11.86 8.16 6.47
C VAL A 26 -10.50 8.76 6.12
N ILE A 27 -10.12 8.71 4.86
CA ILE A 27 -8.86 9.28 4.39
C ILE A 27 -9.05 10.79 4.21
N LEU A 28 -8.33 11.58 5.01
CA LEU A 28 -8.38 13.04 5.01
C LEU A 28 -7.31 13.64 4.10
N LYS A 29 -6.11 13.06 4.09
CA LYS A 29 -5.00 13.52 3.26
C LYS A 29 -4.22 12.37 2.64
N PHE A 30 -3.61 12.67 1.50
CA PHE A 30 -2.75 11.79 0.72
C PHE A 30 -1.50 12.58 0.35
N GLU A 31 -0.33 12.16 0.84
CA GLU A 31 0.97 12.81 0.60
C GLU A 31 0.99 14.32 0.95
N GLY A 32 0.16 14.74 1.90
CA GLY A 32 -0.02 16.14 2.27
C GLY A 32 -1.11 16.88 1.46
N GLU A 33 -1.62 16.30 0.37
CA GLU A 33 -2.79 16.82 -0.35
C GLU A 33 -4.10 16.44 0.37
N THR A 34 -5.02 17.39 0.45
CA THR A 34 -6.33 17.14 1.07
C THR A 34 -7.23 16.36 0.11
N VAL A 35 -7.74 15.23 0.59
CA VAL A 35 -8.64 14.35 -0.16
C VAL A 35 -10.07 14.79 0.13
N GLN A 36 -10.76 15.26 -0.91
CA GLN A 36 -12.17 15.72 -0.81
C GLN A 36 -13.17 14.66 -1.30
N GLY A 37 -12.76 13.39 -1.31
CA GLY A 37 -13.61 12.29 -1.75
C GLY A 37 -12.82 11.14 -2.38
N PRO A 38 -13.49 10.00 -2.63
CA PRO A 38 -12.87 8.81 -3.22
C PRO A 38 -12.34 9.04 -4.63
N GLU A 39 -12.96 9.94 -5.41
CA GLU A 39 -12.52 10.26 -6.76
C GLU A 39 -11.14 10.95 -6.79
N LYS A 40 -10.94 11.95 -5.93
CA LYS A 40 -9.66 12.63 -5.77
C LYS A 40 -8.58 11.67 -5.28
N LEU A 41 -8.91 10.78 -4.34
CA LEU A 41 -7.97 9.77 -3.87
C LEU A 41 -7.52 8.84 -5.01
N ARG A 42 -8.47 8.34 -5.82
CA ARG A 42 -8.15 7.50 -6.97
C ARG A 42 -7.24 8.23 -7.96
N TRP A 43 -7.51 9.50 -8.24
CA TRP A 43 -6.68 10.34 -9.10
C TRP A 43 -5.26 10.53 -8.55
N LEU A 44 -5.12 10.83 -7.25
CA LEU A 44 -3.81 10.96 -6.59
C LEU A 44 -3.02 9.65 -6.61
N ALA A 45 -3.69 8.53 -6.36
CA ALA A 45 -3.06 7.21 -6.47
C ALA A 45 -2.55 6.92 -7.89
N SER A 46 -3.31 7.30 -8.93
CA SER A 46 -2.85 7.21 -10.32
C SER A 46 -1.66 8.12 -10.63
N LEU A 47 -1.58 9.30 -9.99
CA LEU A 47 -0.49 10.26 -10.20
C LEU A 47 0.81 9.87 -9.50
N ALA A 48 0.74 9.36 -8.27
CA ALA A 48 1.92 9.00 -7.49
C ALA A 48 2.76 7.91 -8.19
N GLY A 49 2.06 6.99 -8.88
CA GLY A 49 2.66 5.87 -9.58
C GLY A 49 2.80 4.64 -8.69
N VAL A 50 2.75 3.47 -9.33
CA VAL A 50 2.87 2.16 -8.68
C VAL A 50 4.29 1.93 -8.16
N GLY A 51 4.43 1.19 -7.07
CA GLY A 51 5.70 0.90 -6.40
C GLY A 51 6.19 1.97 -5.41
N LYS A 52 5.45 3.08 -5.22
CA LYS A 52 5.85 4.13 -4.27
C LYS A 52 5.12 4.03 -2.93
N THR A 53 5.84 4.36 -1.86
CA THR A 53 5.27 4.53 -0.53
C THR A 53 4.74 5.95 -0.36
N VAL A 54 3.43 6.08 -0.15
CA VAL A 54 2.76 7.36 0.12
C VAL A 54 2.28 7.42 1.56
N LYS A 55 2.24 8.62 2.14
CA LYS A 55 1.67 8.84 3.48
C LYS A 55 0.20 9.20 3.38
N LEU A 56 -0.65 8.47 4.07
CA LEU A 56 -2.08 8.75 4.17
C LEU A 56 -2.42 9.20 5.60
N GLU A 57 -3.11 10.32 5.72
CA GLU A 57 -3.73 10.74 6.99
C GLU A 57 -5.16 10.20 7.00
N VAL A 58 -5.43 9.25 7.90
CA VAL A 58 -6.73 8.61 8.06
C VAL A 58 -7.34 8.96 9.41
N MET A 59 -8.66 9.01 9.45
CA MET A 59 -9.42 9.22 10.67
C MET A 59 -10.21 7.95 10.97
N ARG A 60 -9.88 7.31 12.08
CA ARG A 60 -10.54 6.10 12.58
C ARG A 60 -11.37 6.46 13.80
N GLY A 61 -12.68 6.58 13.59
CA GLY A 61 -13.61 7.10 14.59
C GLY A 61 -13.35 8.58 14.88
N LYS A 62 -12.59 8.88 15.95
CA LYS A 62 -12.22 10.25 16.36
C LYS A 62 -10.72 10.49 16.45
N ARG A 63 -9.91 9.49 16.07
CA ARG A 63 -8.45 9.57 16.11
C ARG A 63 -7.90 9.70 14.71
N LYS A 64 -7.02 10.68 14.51
CA LYS A 64 -6.23 10.80 13.29
C LYS A 64 -5.00 9.91 13.42
N MET A 65 -4.69 9.19 12.36
CA MET A 65 -3.57 8.28 12.26
C MET A 65 -2.89 8.52 10.91
N GLU A 66 -1.57 8.50 10.89
CA GLU A 66 -0.81 8.53 9.64
C GLU A 66 -0.35 7.11 9.33
N LEU A 67 -0.66 6.65 8.12
CA LEU A 67 -0.32 5.32 7.61
C LEU A 67 0.52 5.47 6.36
N SER A 68 1.65 4.78 6.29
CA SER A 68 2.46 4.69 5.07
C SER A 68 1.95 3.52 4.23
N VAL A 69 1.35 3.82 3.09
CA VAL A 69 0.82 2.81 2.16
C VAL A 69 1.74 2.73 0.95
N MET A 70 2.25 1.53 0.65
CA MET A 70 2.86 1.29 -0.66
C MET A 70 1.77 1.16 -1.70
N LEU A 71 1.71 2.07 -2.67
CA LEU A 71 0.83 1.92 -3.82
C LEU A 71 1.38 0.84 -4.73
N GLY A 72 0.99 -0.41 -4.51
CA GLY A 72 1.19 -1.45 -5.50
C GLY A 72 0.17 -1.32 -6.62
N GLU A 73 0.52 -1.78 -7.84
CA GLU A 73 -0.50 -2.34 -8.72
C GLU A 73 -1.35 -3.30 -7.89
N LEU A 74 -2.67 -3.25 -8.06
CA LEU A 74 -3.56 -4.22 -7.43
C LEU A 74 -3.00 -5.59 -7.79
N PRO A 75 -2.48 -6.39 -6.83
CA PRO A 75 -2.10 -7.73 -7.19
C PRO A 75 -3.40 -8.42 -7.59
N ASP A 76 -3.50 -8.81 -8.85
CA ASP A 76 -4.48 -9.81 -9.28
C ASP A 76 -4.05 -11.15 -8.66
N GLN A 77 -4.21 -11.25 -7.33
CA GLN A 77 -3.79 -12.31 -6.42
C GLN A 77 -2.33 -12.83 -6.61
N PRO A 78 -1.90 -13.85 -5.84
CA PRO A 78 -0.67 -13.79 -5.06
C PRO A 78 0.56 -14.20 -5.86
N SER A 79 1.62 -13.40 -5.82
CA SER A 79 2.97 -13.95 -5.95
C SER A 79 3.89 -13.31 -4.92
N ALA A 80 4.17 -14.12 -3.92
CA ALA A 80 5.35 -14.14 -3.06
C ALA A 80 5.99 -12.79 -2.69
N ALA A 81 5.75 -12.37 -1.45
CA ALA A 81 6.83 -11.76 -0.69
C ALA A 81 7.76 -12.87 -0.18
N ALA A 82 9.00 -12.87 -0.65
CA ALA A 82 10.16 -13.10 0.19
C ALA A 82 11.37 -12.42 -0.50
N PRO A 83 12.00 -11.42 0.12
CA PRO A 83 13.39 -11.12 -0.14
C PRO A 83 14.21 -12.11 0.69
N ASP A 84 14.90 -13.04 0.05
CA ASP A 84 16.04 -13.71 0.68
C ASP A 84 17.21 -13.67 -0.29
N ALA A 85 18.16 -12.82 0.05
CA ALA A 85 19.49 -12.88 -0.46
C ALA A 85 20.17 -14.05 0.24
N GLU A 86 20.29 -15.18 -0.43
CA GLU A 86 21.38 -16.11 -0.18
C GLU A 86 22.36 -15.96 -1.34
N GLU A 87 23.34 -15.10 -1.08
CA GLU A 87 24.69 -15.22 -1.59
C GLU A 87 25.20 -16.63 -1.29
N GLU A 88 25.25 -17.49 -2.32
CA GLU A 88 26.20 -18.60 -2.38
C GLU A 88 26.71 -18.72 -3.81
N GLU A 89 27.74 -17.92 -4.13
CA GLU A 89 28.88 -18.52 -4.79
C GLU A 89 29.77 -19.08 -3.66
N PRO A 90 29.85 -20.41 -3.54
CA PRO A 90 31.18 -20.97 -3.72
C PRO A 90 31.15 -22.18 -4.64
N ASP A 91 31.96 -22.08 -5.70
CA ASP A 91 32.92 -23.10 -6.12
C ASP A 91 32.66 -24.49 -5.52
N SER A 92 32.00 -25.37 -6.27
CA SER A 92 32.02 -26.80 -5.97
C SER A 92 32.56 -27.60 -7.15
N PRO A 93 33.62 -28.39 -6.91
CA PRO A 93 34.40 -29.07 -7.93
C PRO A 93 33.74 -30.40 -8.25
N PHE A 94 33.14 -30.52 -9.44
CA PHE A 94 32.69 -31.83 -9.90
C PHE A 94 33.14 -32.04 -11.35
N GLY A 95 34.35 -32.61 -11.51
CA GLY A 95 34.47 -33.75 -12.42
C GLY A 95 33.56 -34.87 -11.89
N PRO A 96 32.97 -35.72 -12.74
CA PRO A 96 33.63 -36.91 -13.31
C PRO A 96 33.03 -37.26 -14.71
N PRO A 97 33.28 -38.42 -15.33
CA PRO A 97 34.20 -39.53 -15.01
C PRO A 97 35.51 -39.55 -15.80
#